data_AF-A0A7V5E8V6-F1
#
_entry.id   AF-A0A7V5E8V6-F1
#
_cell.length_a   1.000
_cell.length_b   1.000
_cell.length_c   1.000
_cell.angle_alpha   90.00
_cell.angle_beta   90.00
_cell.angle_gamma   90.00
#
_symmetry.space_group_name_H-M   'P 1'
#
loop_
_entity.id
_entity.type
_entity.pdbx_description
1 polymer ?
#
loop_
_entity_poly.entity_id
_entity_poly.type
_entity_poly.pdbx_seq_one_letter_code
_entity_poly.pdbx_strand_id
1 'polypeptide(L)'
;SVIQRNADCLAQIDVLSALAAVAESNRYSCPQVEEGNEIVITDGRHPVVEKTEIEGGFVPNDTYLNASDHRLLIITGPNMAGKSTYLRQIALIVLMAQMGSFVPAKEARLGVVDKIFTRIGAADYLSKGQSTFMVEMREVSDILRHATPKSLIILDEVGRGTSTYDGLSIAWAVAEYLHDAPHLKGAHTLFATHYHELTDLAKLKEGVKNLNVAVKEVGDKIVFLRRIVPGSTNRSYGIHVAQLAGVPEEVLLRAKEILHNLEKGEFDVTGVPKFARGRKKTKVPPFQPRLFQDEEELIIEELKHLDIMQLTPLQALEQLYRWQKKLVRI
;
A
#
# COMPACT_ATOMS: atom_id res chain seq x y z
N SER A 1 -40.50 -34.10 8.67
CA SER A 1 -41.90 -34.00 9.15
C SER A 1 -42.53 -32.70 8.63
N VAL A 2 -43.86 -32.54 8.69
CA VAL A 2 -44.53 -31.27 8.33
C VAL A 2 -44.00 -30.10 9.17
N ILE A 3 -43.71 -30.36 10.45
CA ILE A 3 -43.14 -29.37 11.37
C ILE A 3 -41.78 -28.86 10.89
N GLN A 4 -40.86 -29.75 10.49
CA GLN A 4 -39.55 -29.35 9.98
C GLN A 4 -39.65 -28.48 8.73
N ARG A 5 -40.51 -28.87 7.77
CA ARG A 5 -40.72 -28.09 6.55
C ARG A 5 -41.28 -26.69 6.85
N ASN A 6 -42.24 -26.58 7.78
CA ASN A 6 -42.79 -25.29 8.17
C ASN A 6 -41.75 -24.41 8.87
N ALA A 7 -40.88 -25.00 9.71
CA ALA A 7 -39.79 -24.28 10.35
C ALA A 7 -38.80 -23.73 9.31
N ASP A 8 -38.44 -24.51 8.29
CA ASP A 8 -37.54 -24.06 7.21
C ASP A 8 -38.15 -22.90 6.41
N CYS A 9 -39.46 -22.97 6.09
CA CYS A 9 -40.15 -21.87 5.40
C CYS A 9 -40.21 -20.60 6.26
N LEU A 10 -40.50 -20.72 7.57
CA LEU A 10 -40.51 -19.58 8.48
C LEU A 10 -39.11 -18.96 8.60
N ALA A 11 -38.06 -19.77 8.68
CA ALA A 11 -36.68 -19.29 8.72
C ALA A 11 -36.32 -18.51 7.44
N GLN A 12 -36.73 -18.96 6.26
CA GLN A 12 -36.51 -18.22 5.02
C GLN A 12 -37.24 -16.87 5.01
N ILE A 13 -38.50 -16.83 5.47
CA ILE A 13 -39.27 -15.59 5.57
C ILE A 13 -38.60 -14.61 6.55
N ASP A 14 -38.15 -15.09 7.71
CA ASP A 14 -37.49 -14.28 8.72
C ASP A 14 -36.20 -13.64 8.18
N VAL A 15 -35.32 -14.46 7.57
CA VAL A 15 -34.07 -13.97 6.97
C VAL A 15 -34.33 -12.96 5.87
N LEU A 16 -35.23 -13.25 4.92
CA LEU A 16 -35.52 -12.33 3.81
C LEU A 16 -36.14 -11.01 4.30
N SER A 17 -37.02 -11.08 5.30
CA SER A 17 -37.63 -9.89 5.91
C SER A 17 -36.60 -9.04 6.64
N ALA A 18 -35.68 -9.66 7.39
CA ALA A 18 -34.59 -8.97 8.07
C ALA A 18 -33.65 -8.27 7.07
N LEU A 19 -33.27 -8.95 5.98
CA LEU A 19 -32.44 -8.35 4.92
C LEU A 19 -33.14 -7.16 4.26
N ALA A 20 -34.44 -7.26 3.98
CA ALA A 20 -35.22 -6.16 3.41
C ALA A 20 -35.29 -4.95 4.35
N ALA A 21 -35.53 -5.17 5.65
CA ALA A 21 -35.58 -4.10 6.64
C ALA A 21 -34.23 -3.37 6.79
N VAL A 22 -33.11 -4.11 6.77
CA VAL A 22 -31.76 -3.53 6.78
C VAL A 22 -31.50 -2.75 5.49
N ALA A 23 -31.93 -3.27 4.34
CA ALA A 23 -31.75 -2.60 3.06
C ALA A 23 -32.50 -1.26 2.98
N GLU A 24 -33.75 -1.22 3.45
CA GLU A 24 -34.57 -0.03 3.47
C GLU A 24 -33.99 1.03 4.43
N SER A 25 -33.72 0.64 5.68
CA SER A 25 -33.20 1.55 6.71
C SER A 25 -31.83 2.16 6.35
N ASN A 26 -31.01 1.42 5.59
CA ASN A 26 -29.64 1.83 5.27
C ASN A 26 -29.48 2.31 3.82
N ARG A 27 -30.56 2.33 3.04
CA ARG A 27 -30.59 2.68 1.61
C ARG A 27 -29.58 1.86 0.81
N TYR A 28 -29.68 0.54 0.93
CA TYR A 28 -28.88 -0.39 0.13
C TYR A 28 -29.55 -0.61 -1.24
N SER A 29 -28.74 -0.90 -2.25
CA SER A 29 -29.20 -1.16 -3.62
C SER A 29 -29.21 -2.65 -3.92
N CYS A 30 -30.14 -3.09 -4.76
CA CYS A 30 -30.13 -4.47 -5.27
C CYS A 30 -28.94 -4.63 -6.23
N PRO A 31 -27.98 -5.54 -5.98
CA PRO A 31 -26.85 -5.77 -6.88
C PRO A 31 -27.28 -6.53 -8.13
N GLN A 32 -26.60 -6.29 -9.24
CA GLN A 32 -26.64 -7.16 -10.42
C GLN A 32 -25.54 -8.21 -10.31
N VAL A 33 -25.90 -9.48 -10.13
CA VAL A 33 -24.94 -10.59 -10.07
C VAL A 33 -24.92 -11.29 -11.42
N GLU A 34 -23.74 -11.41 -12.02
CA GLU A 34 -23.55 -11.91 -13.39
C GLU A 34 -22.47 -13.01 -13.44
N GLU A 35 -22.49 -13.84 -14.47
CA GLU A 35 -21.47 -14.90 -14.69
C GLU A 35 -20.10 -14.35 -15.17
N GLY A 36 -20.02 -13.05 -15.44
CA GLY A 36 -18.81 -12.35 -15.86
C GLY A 36 -17.75 -12.22 -14.76
N ASN A 37 -16.67 -11.51 -15.07
CA ASN A 37 -15.54 -11.26 -14.16
C ASN A 37 -15.33 -9.75 -13.94
N GLU A 38 -16.41 -8.98 -13.82
CA GLU A 38 -16.32 -7.55 -13.54
C GLU A 38 -16.89 -7.27 -12.16
N ILE A 39 -16.16 -6.50 -11.35
CA ILE A 39 -16.65 -5.98 -10.08
C ILE A 39 -16.71 -4.47 -10.23
N VAL A 40 -17.93 -3.95 -10.31
CA VAL A 40 -18.23 -2.52 -10.41
C VAL A 40 -19.06 -2.14 -9.20
N ILE A 41 -18.53 -1.23 -8.39
CA ILE A 41 -19.20 -0.70 -7.20
C ILE A 41 -19.15 0.82 -7.31
N THR A 42 -20.30 1.48 -7.27
CA THR A 42 -20.40 2.94 -7.27
C THR A 42 -20.83 3.41 -5.89
N ASP A 43 -20.13 4.40 -5.34
CA ASP A 43 -20.33 4.92 -3.98
C ASP A 43 -20.46 3.79 -2.91
N GLY A 44 -19.57 2.81 -2.97
CA GLY A 44 -19.53 1.69 -2.02
C GLY A 44 -19.16 2.12 -0.62
N ARG A 45 -19.87 1.56 0.37
CA ARG A 45 -19.70 1.83 1.80
C ARG A 45 -19.41 0.55 2.58
N HIS A 46 -18.73 0.69 3.71
CA HIS A 46 -18.49 -0.44 4.60
C HIS A 46 -19.70 -0.65 5.53
N PRO A 47 -20.39 -1.81 5.49
CA PRO A 47 -21.71 -2.00 6.12
C PRO A 47 -21.71 -1.86 7.66
N VAL A 48 -20.58 -2.11 8.30
CA VAL A 48 -20.39 -1.92 9.75
C VAL A 48 -19.88 -0.52 10.10
N VAL A 49 -18.81 -0.07 9.45
CA VAL A 49 -18.16 1.22 9.75
C VAL A 49 -19.06 2.41 9.38
N GLU A 50 -19.96 2.28 8.40
CA GLU A 50 -20.93 3.35 8.09
C GLU A 50 -21.92 3.62 9.23
N LYS A 51 -22.06 2.68 10.18
CA LYS A 51 -22.96 2.79 11.34
C LYS A 51 -22.30 3.39 12.57
N THR A 52 -20.98 3.53 12.57
CA THR A 52 -20.27 4.16 13.68
C THR A 52 -20.35 5.68 13.55
N GLU A 53 -20.36 6.39 14.68
CA GLU A 53 -20.27 7.85 14.69
C GLU A 53 -18.89 8.28 14.20
N ILE A 54 -18.82 8.64 12.92
CA ILE A 54 -17.62 9.18 12.27
C ILE A 54 -17.87 10.65 12.01
N GLU A 55 -16.99 11.50 12.54
CA GLU A 55 -17.00 12.93 12.25
C GLU A 55 -16.91 13.17 10.73
N GLY A 56 -17.87 13.92 10.18
CA GLY A 56 -18.00 14.16 8.74
C GLY A 56 -18.68 13.04 7.94
N GLY A 57 -19.10 11.95 8.59
CA GLY A 57 -19.76 10.81 7.95
C GLY A 57 -18.80 9.83 7.26
N PHE A 58 -19.37 8.74 6.74
CA PHE A 58 -18.63 7.76 5.94
C PHE A 58 -18.43 8.29 4.51
N VAL A 59 -17.20 8.20 3.98
CA VAL A 59 -16.88 8.62 2.62
C VAL A 59 -16.99 7.41 1.68
N PRO A 60 -17.98 7.37 0.77
CA PRO A 60 -18.14 6.26 -0.16
C PRO A 60 -17.03 6.25 -1.22
N ASN A 61 -16.74 5.07 -1.77
CA ASN A 61 -15.69 4.86 -2.75
C ASN A 61 -16.13 3.96 -3.91
N ASP A 62 -15.68 4.31 -5.10
CA ASP A 62 -15.91 3.51 -6.29
C ASP A 62 -14.88 2.38 -6.37
N THR A 63 -15.25 1.28 -7.02
CA THR A 63 -14.36 0.16 -7.32
C THR A 63 -14.64 -0.35 -8.72
N TYR A 64 -13.57 -0.52 -9.51
CA TYR A 64 -13.62 -1.15 -10.81
C TYR A 64 -12.51 -2.19 -10.93
N LEU A 65 -12.89 -3.45 -11.11
CA LEU A 65 -12.00 -4.57 -11.37
C LEU A 65 -12.53 -5.36 -12.57
N ASN A 66 -11.63 -5.83 -13.42
CA ASN A 66 -11.97 -6.75 -14.49
C ASN A 66 -10.82 -7.75 -14.73
N ALA A 67 -11.04 -8.72 -15.62
CA ALA A 67 -10.05 -9.76 -15.95
C ALA A 67 -8.95 -9.29 -16.93
N SER A 68 -8.99 -8.03 -17.41
CA SER A 68 -8.07 -7.50 -18.41
C SER A 68 -7.22 -6.36 -17.85
N ASP A 69 -7.69 -5.12 -17.93
CA ASP A 69 -6.91 -3.92 -17.69
C ASP A 69 -6.97 -3.41 -16.23
N HIS A 70 -7.83 -3.96 -15.38
CA HIS A 70 -7.96 -3.65 -13.95
C HIS A 70 -7.96 -4.94 -13.10
N ARG A 71 -7.00 -5.83 -13.37
CA ARG A 71 -6.84 -7.08 -12.61
C ARG A 71 -6.24 -6.86 -11.23
N LEU A 72 -5.25 -5.98 -11.14
CA LEU A 72 -4.46 -5.78 -9.93
C LEU A 72 -4.36 -4.29 -9.60
N LEU A 73 -4.93 -3.90 -8.47
CA LEU A 73 -4.91 -2.52 -7.99
C LEU A 73 -3.89 -2.38 -6.87
N ILE A 74 -2.81 -1.64 -7.13
CA ILE A 74 -1.84 -1.22 -6.10
C ILE A 74 -2.40 0.02 -5.41
N ILE A 75 -2.68 -0.08 -4.11
CA ILE A 75 -3.30 0.99 -3.33
C ILE A 75 -2.27 1.54 -2.34
N THR A 76 -1.87 2.79 -2.56
CA THR A 76 -0.87 3.48 -1.73
C THR A 76 -1.51 4.56 -0.87
N GLY A 77 -0.80 4.96 0.19
CA GLY A 77 -1.22 6.03 1.07
C GLY A 77 -0.84 5.76 2.53
N PRO A 78 -0.95 6.77 3.41
CA PRO A 78 -0.55 6.63 4.80
C PRO A 78 -1.44 5.64 5.55
N ASN A 79 -0.93 5.15 6.68
CA ASN A 79 -1.69 4.31 7.58
C ASN A 79 -2.82 5.13 8.20
N MET A 80 -3.94 4.47 8.54
CA MET A 80 -5.20 5.11 8.98
C MET A 80 -5.94 5.97 7.94
N ALA A 81 -5.47 6.03 6.69
CA ALA A 81 -6.11 6.81 5.63
C ALA A 81 -7.34 6.12 4.98
N GLY A 82 -7.73 4.94 5.46
CA GLY A 82 -8.91 4.21 4.98
C GLY A 82 -8.65 3.09 3.98
N LYS A 83 -7.39 2.77 3.66
CA LYS A 83 -7.02 1.68 2.73
C LYS A 83 -7.65 0.34 3.14
N SER A 84 -7.41 -0.12 4.37
CA SER A 84 -7.95 -1.39 4.88
C SER A 84 -9.48 -1.40 4.93
N THR A 85 -10.12 -0.25 5.20
CA THR A 85 -11.58 -0.11 5.16
C THR A 85 -12.11 -0.26 3.74
N TYR A 86 -11.44 0.37 2.76
CA TYR A 86 -11.75 0.24 1.34
C TYR A 86 -11.60 -1.21 0.83
N LEU A 87 -10.54 -1.90 1.25
CA LEU A 87 -10.35 -3.31 0.92
C LEU A 87 -11.48 -4.17 1.49
N ARG A 88 -11.75 -4.05 2.80
CA ARG A 88 -12.75 -4.87 3.49
C ARG A 88 -14.16 -4.62 2.97
N GLN A 89 -14.52 -3.38 2.62
CA GLN A 89 -15.86 -3.11 2.10
C GLN A 89 -16.12 -3.83 0.78
N ILE A 90 -15.12 -3.98 -0.10
CA ILE A 90 -15.29 -4.66 -1.38
C ILE A 90 -15.59 -6.15 -1.14
N ALA A 91 -14.82 -6.82 -0.28
CA ALA A 91 -15.09 -8.20 0.10
C ALA A 91 -16.47 -8.38 0.73
N LEU A 92 -16.87 -7.47 1.63
CA LEU A 92 -18.18 -7.54 2.28
C LEU A 92 -19.32 -7.32 1.28
N ILE A 93 -19.18 -6.38 0.34
CA ILE A 93 -20.18 -6.15 -0.71
C ILE A 93 -20.34 -7.38 -1.60
N VAL A 94 -19.24 -8.00 -2.03
CA VAL A 94 -19.27 -9.24 -2.82
C VAL A 94 -19.96 -10.37 -2.04
N LEU A 95 -19.59 -10.56 -0.77
CA LEU A 95 -20.18 -11.58 0.09
C LEU A 95 -21.68 -11.36 0.29
N MET A 96 -22.10 -10.13 0.58
CA MET A 96 -23.51 -9.77 0.76
C MET A 96 -24.33 -10.00 -0.50
N ALA A 97 -23.79 -9.64 -1.68
CA ALA A 97 -24.46 -9.87 -2.95
C ALA A 97 -24.66 -11.36 -3.25
N GLN A 98 -23.60 -12.17 -3.10
CA GLN A 98 -23.67 -13.62 -3.34
C GLN A 98 -24.48 -14.38 -2.28
N MET A 99 -24.66 -13.79 -1.09
CA MET A 99 -25.61 -14.28 -0.07
C MET A 99 -27.08 -14.00 -0.46
N GLY A 100 -27.33 -13.10 -1.42
CA GLY A 100 -28.68 -12.69 -1.85
C GLY A 100 -29.22 -11.45 -1.13
N SER A 101 -28.36 -10.64 -0.50
CA SER A 101 -28.73 -9.37 0.12
C SER A 101 -28.58 -8.19 -0.84
N PHE A 102 -29.31 -7.11 -0.56
CA PHE A 102 -28.98 -5.77 -1.06
C PHE A 102 -27.64 -5.32 -0.46
N VAL A 103 -26.93 -4.43 -1.14
CA VAL A 103 -25.55 -4.04 -0.78
C VAL A 103 -25.40 -2.55 -0.47
N PRO A 104 -24.44 -2.16 0.38
CA PRO A 104 -24.18 -0.78 0.78
C PRO A 104 -23.47 0.04 -0.32
N ALA A 105 -24.10 0.16 -1.49
CA ALA A 105 -23.60 0.94 -2.62
C ALA A 105 -24.74 1.79 -3.19
N LYS A 106 -24.40 2.75 -4.07
CA LYS A 106 -25.40 3.38 -4.93
C LYS A 106 -25.84 2.40 -6.02
N GLU A 107 -24.85 1.77 -6.67
CA GLU A 107 -25.02 0.76 -7.70
C GLU A 107 -23.91 -0.29 -7.56
N ALA A 108 -24.23 -1.55 -7.83
CA ALA A 108 -23.25 -2.64 -7.82
C ALA A 108 -23.56 -3.67 -8.92
N ARG A 109 -22.55 -4.01 -9.72
CA ARG A 109 -22.58 -5.08 -10.70
C ARG A 109 -21.37 -5.99 -10.46
N LEU A 110 -21.63 -7.26 -10.19
CA LEU A 110 -20.67 -8.17 -9.59
C LEU A 110 -20.65 -9.50 -10.35
N GLY A 111 -19.50 -9.81 -10.93
CA GLY A 111 -19.16 -11.15 -11.38
C GLY A 111 -19.09 -12.11 -10.20
N VAL A 112 -19.57 -13.34 -10.38
CA VAL A 112 -19.51 -14.37 -9.33
C VAL A 112 -18.05 -14.71 -9.00
N VAL A 113 -17.69 -14.47 -7.75
CA VAL A 113 -16.40 -14.83 -7.15
C VAL A 113 -16.50 -16.19 -6.49
N ASP A 114 -15.52 -17.07 -6.76
CA ASP A 114 -15.49 -18.41 -6.19
C ASP A 114 -14.94 -18.44 -4.75
N LYS A 115 -13.93 -17.60 -4.48
CA LYS A 115 -13.23 -17.51 -3.19
C LYS A 115 -12.77 -16.08 -2.93
N ILE A 116 -12.93 -15.64 -1.69
CA ILE A 116 -12.36 -14.40 -1.18
C ILE A 116 -11.16 -14.75 -0.30
N PHE A 117 -9.97 -14.36 -0.74
CA PHE A 117 -8.73 -14.51 0.00
C PHE A 117 -8.35 -13.21 0.67
N THR A 118 -7.99 -13.26 1.95
CA THR A 118 -7.61 -12.06 2.70
C THR A 118 -6.33 -12.29 3.48
N ARG A 119 -5.33 -11.46 3.22
CA ARG A 119 -4.23 -11.19 4.14
C ARG A 119 -4.39 -9.78 4.66
N ILE A 120 -5.15 -9.62 5.73
CA ILE A 120 -5.35 -8.33 6.40
C ILE A 120 -4.89 -8.52 7.84
N GLY A 121 -3.89 -7.76 8.26
CA GLY A 121 -3.14 -7.97 9.50
C GLY A 121 -3.98 -8.48 10.67
N ALA A 122 -3.58 -9.61 11.24
CA ALA A 122 -4.17 -10.16 12.45
C ALA A 122 -3.63 -9.39 13.65
N ALA A 123 -4.53 -8.76 14.42
CA ALA A 123 -4.29 -8.68 15.85
C ALA A 123 -4.34 -10.13 16.38
N ASP A 124 -3.34 -10.51 17.15
CA ASP A 124 -3.38 -11.69 18.03
C ASP A 124 -3.21 -13.09 17.39
N TYR A 125 -1.97 -13.41 16.97
CA TYR A 125 -1.48 -14.80 16.93
C TYR A 125 -0.24 -15.05 17.81
N LEU A 126 0.00 -14.19 18.81
CA LEU A 126 1.08 -14.38 19.79
C LEU A 126 0.89 -15.62 20.69
N SER A 127 -0.31 -16.22 20.70
CA SER A 127 -0.67 -17.34 21.58
C SER A 127 -0.08 -18.71 21.20
N LYS A 128 0.65 -18.84 20.07
CA LYS A 128 1.20 -20.13 19.59
C LYS A 128 2.72 -20.19 19.38
N GLY A 129 3.48 -19.18 19.80
CA GLY A 129 4.95 -19.18 19.67
C GLY A 129 5.50 -19.17 18.23
N GLN A 130 4.67 -18.82 17.25
CA GLN A 130 5.10 -18.67 15.85
C GLN A 130 5.42 -17.20 15.55
N SER A 131 6.47 -16.94 14.76
CA SER A 131 6.77 -15.60 14.25
C SER A 131 5.57 -15.08 13.46
N THR A 132 5.15 -13.84 13.75
CA THR A 132 4.05 -13.16 13.04
C THR A 132 4.31 -13.09 11.53
N PHE A 133 5.58 -12.91 11.14
CA PHE A 133 6.01 -12.92 9.75
C PHE A 133 5.87 -14.32 9.11
N MET A 134 6.15 -15.40 9.84
CA MET A 134 5.96 -16.76 9.31
C MET A 134 4.47 -17.09 9.10
N VAL A 135 3.60 -16.63 10.00
CA VAL A 135 2.14 -16.78 9.82
C VAL A 135 1.68 -16.02 8.58
N GLU A 136 2.13 -14.78 8.41
CA GLU A 136 1.88 -13.99 7.22
C GLU A 136 2.33 -14.68 5.92
N MET A 137 3.55 -15.22 5.88
CA MET A 137 4.06 -15.91 4.69
C MET A 137 3.31 -17.20 4.39
N ARG A 138 2.79 -17.90 5.42
CA ARG A 138 1.90 -19.06 5.22
C ARG A 138 0.56 -18.67 4.62
N GLU A 139 -0.03 -17.57 5.10
CA GLU A 139 -1.26 -17.02 4.53
C GLU A 139 -1.05 -16.64 3.07
N VAL A 140 0.01 -15.90 2.74
CA VAL A 140 0.35 -15.58 1.34
C VAL A 140 0.54 -16.86 0.52
N SER A 141 1.30 -17.84 1.03
CA SER A 141 1.53 -19.10 0.33
C SER A 141 0.23 -19.87 0.05
N ASP A 142 -0.72 -19.86 0.98
CA ASP A 142 -2.03 -20.50 0.82
C ASP A 142 -2.85 -19.83 -0.29
N ILE A 143 -2.88 -18.48 -0.29
CA ILE A 143 -3.53 -17.68 -1.34
C ILE A 143 -2.98 -18.05 -2.72
N LEU A 144 -1.65 -18.01 -2.88
CA LEU A 144 -1.00 -18.25 -4.18
C LEU A 144 -1.26 -19.66 -4.74
N ARG A 145 -1.46 -20.65 -3.87
CA ARG A 145 -1.69 -22.06 -4.25
C ARG A 145 -3.15 -22.36 -4.59
N HIS A 146 -4.09 -21.72 -3.91
CA HIS A 146 -5.50 -22.10 -3.97
C HIS A 146 -6.43 -21.10 -4.66
N ALA A 147 -5.93 -19.89 -4.95
CA ALA A 147 -6.65 -18.93 -5.76
C ALA A 147 -6.84 -19.43 -7.20
N THR A 148 -7.93 -18.98 -7.81
CA THR A 148 -8.33 -19.31 -9.17
C THR A 148 -8.55 -18.02 -9.97
N PRO A 149 -8.77 -18.10 -11.30
CA PRO A 149 -9.08 -16.94 -12.12
C PRO A 149 -10.37 -16.19 -11.72
N LYS A 150 -11.25 -16.80 -10.92
CA LYS A 150 -12.49 -16.17 -10.42
C LYS A 150 -12.36 -15.67 -8.98
N SER A 151 -11.18 -15.74 -8.37
CA SER A 151 -10.99 -15.37 -6.97
C SER A 151 -10.80 -13.85 -6.80
N LEU A 152 -11.26 -13.35 -5.65
CA LEU A 152 -10.95 -12.01 -5.16
C LEU A 152 -9.86 -12.13 -4.09
N ILE A 153 -8.73 -11.48 -4.31
CA ILE A 153 -7.55 -11.52 -3.47
C ILE A 153 -7.33 -10.14 -2.86
N ILE A 154 -7.20 -10.09 -1.54
CA ILE A 154 -6.98 -8.87 -0.78
C ILE A 154 -5.70 -9.03 0.03
N LEU A 155 -4.71 -8.20 -0.27
CA LEU A 155 -3.43 -8.14 0.43
C LEU A 155 -3.28 -6.75 1.07
N ASP A 156 -3.05 -6.71 2.38
CA ASP A 156 -2.84 -5.47 3.14
C ASP A 156 -1.48 -5.54 3.86
N GLU A 157 -0.54 -4.70 3.43
CA GLU A 157 0.79 -4.53 4.01
C GLU A 157 1.65 -5.80 4.09
N VAL A 158 1.64 -6.62 3.03
CA VAL A 158 2.54 -7.78 2.91
C VAL A 158 4.00 -7.34 2.94
N GLY A 159 4.83 -8.07 3.70
CA GLY A 159 6.27 -7.83 3.84
C GLY A 159 6.63 -6.84 4.94
N ARG A 160 5.70 -6.41 5.80
CA ARG A 160 5.99 -5.42 6.86
C ARG A 160 6.75 -6.00 8.06
N GLY A 161 6.68 -7.32 8.29
CA GLY A 161 7.28 -7.98 9.46
C GLY A 161 8.78 -8.30 9.35
N THR A 162 9.48 -7.82 8.32
CA THR A 162 10.89 -8.13 8.02
C THR A 162 11.68 -6.87 7.64
N SER A 163 12.95 -7.03 7.22
CA SER A 163 13.77 -5.92 6.73
C SER A 163 13.09 -5.22 5.54
N THR A 164 13.27 -3.91 5.41
CA THR A 164 12.58 -3.11 4.37
C THR A 164 12.84 -3.64 2.96
N TYR A 165 14.07 -4.03 2.66
CA TYR A 165 14.44 -4.54 1.33
C TYR A 165 13.91 -5.96 1.11
N ASP A 166 13.95 -6.84 2.10
CA ASP A 166 13.36 -8.19 1.97
C ASP A 166 11.84 -8.09 1.81
N GLY A 167 11.21 -7.22 2.61
CA GLY A 167 9.78 -6.99 2.59
C GLY A 167 9.29 -6.47 1.25
N LEU A 168 9.96 -5.46 0.70
CA LEU A 168 9.69 -4.94 -0.64
C LEU A 168 9.88 -6.03 -1.71
N SER A 169 11.01 -6.76 -1.66
CA SER A 169 11.33 -7.79 -2.65
C SER A 169 10.28 -8.90 -2.66
N ILE A 170 9.81 -9.34 -1.49
CA ILE A 170 8.74 -10.33 -1.36
C ILE A 170 7.42 -9.77 -1.87
N ALA A 171 7.02 -8.57 -1.45
CA ALA A 171 5.78 -7.95 -1.89
C ALA A 171 5.73 -7.79 -3.42
N TRP A 172 6.86 -7.39 -4.02
CA TRP A 172 7.03 -7.29 -5.46
C TRP A 172 6.86 -8.63 -6.16
N ALA A 173 7.61 -9.65 -5.73
CA ALA A 173 7.54 -10.99 -6.30
C ALA A 173 6.14 -11.60 -6.18
N VAL A 174 5.43 -11.34 -5.06
CA VAL A 174 4.04 -11.77 -4.87
C VAL A 174 3.10 -11.07 -5.85
N ALA A 175 3.23 -9.76 -6.02
CA ALA A 175 2.41 -9.00 -6.97
C ALA A 175 2.65 -9.46 -8.42
N GLU A 176 3.90 -9.69 -8.80
CA GLU A 176 4.26 -10.25 -10.11
C GLU A 176 3.68 -11.65 -10.31
N TYR A 177 3.80 -12.53 -9.32
CA TYR A 177 3.28 -13.88 -9.41
C TYR A 177 1.74 -13.90 -9.56
N LEU A 178 1.03 -13.08 -8.77
CA LEU A 178 -0.43 -12.92 -8.89
C LEU A 178 -0.85 -12.44 -10.27
N HIS A 179 -0.02 -11.61 -10.91
CA HIS A 179 -0.27 -11.07 -12.23
C HIS A 179 0.06 -12.07 -13.36
N ASP A 180 1.24 -12.71 -13.29
CA ASP A 180 1.81 -13.48 -14.41
C ASP A 180 1.40 -14.96 -14.42
N ALA A 181 1.08 -15.54 -13.26
CA ALA A 181 0.86 -16.96 -13.16
C ALA A 181 -0.37 -17.40 -13.99
N PRO A 182 -0.23 -18.36 -14.94
CA PRO A 182 -1.32 -18.72 -15.84
C PRO A 182 -2.60 -19.21 -15.14
N HIS A 183 -2.47 -19.90 -14.00
CA HIS A 183 -3.62 -20.38 -13.22
C HIS A 183 -4.35 -19.28 -12.44
N LEU A 184 -3.76 -18.10 -12.33
CA LEU A 184 -4.34 -16.92 -11.68
C LEU A 184 -4.80 -15.85 -12.68
N LYS A 185 -4.61 -16.08 -13.98
CA LYS A 185 -4.93 -15.11 -15.02
C LYS A 185 -6.43 -14.80 -15.05
N GLY A 186 -6.82 -13.68 -14.45
CA GLY A 186 -8.20 -13.24 -14.30
C GLY A 186 -8.60 -12.91 -12.86
N ALA A 187 -7.83 -13.39 -11.87
CA ALA A 187 -8.07 -13.13 -10.47
C ALA A 187 -8.01 -11.63 -10.17
N HIS A 188 -8.99 -11.14 -9.42
CA HIS A 188 -9.01 -9.75 -8.99
C HIS A 188 -8.15 -9.59 -7.75
N THR A 189 -7.18 -8.69 -7.80
CA THR A 189 -6.25 -8.46 -6.70
C THR A 189 -6.31 -7.00 -6.26
N LEU A 190 -6.53 -6.79 -4.97
CA LEU A 190 -6.40 -5.51 -4.30
C LEU A 190 -5.19 -5.59 -3.36
N PHE A 191 -4.16 -4.80 -3.64
CA PHE A 191 -2.91 -4.83 -2.90
C PHE A 191 -2.64 -3.46 -2.26
N ALA A 192 -3.01 -3.31 -0.98
CA ALA A 192 -2.62 -2.14 -0.21
C ALA A 192 -1.18 -2.28 0.31
N THR A 193 -0.38 -1.25 0.08
CA THR A 193 1.04 -1.26 0.45
C THR A 193 1.51 0.12 0.96
N HIS A 194 2.59 0.09 1.71
CA HIS A 194 3.37 1.27 2.10
C HIS A 194 4.65 1.43 1.25
N TYR A 195 4.97 0.43 0.42
CA TYR A 195 6.08 0.45 -0.53
C TYR A 195 5.68 1.22 -1.79
N HIS A 196 6.19 2.44 -1.93
CA HIS A 196 5.89 3.28 -3.10
C HIS A 196 6.56 2.75 -4.37
N GLU A 197 7.67 2.06 -4.23
CA GLU A 197 8.40 1.39 -5.31
C GLU A 197 7.47 0.45 -6.08
N LEU A 198 6.56 -0.25 -5.39
CA LEU A 198 5.61 -1.20 -6.01
C LEU A 198 4.67 -0.53 -7.02
N THR A 199 4.53 0.80 -6.98
CA THR A 199 3.75 1.54 -7.98
C THR A 199 4.36 1.52 -9.38
N ASP A 200 5.66 1.24 -9.50
CA ASP A 200 6.32 1.06 -10.79
C ASP A 200 5.86 -0.20 -11.53
N LEU A 201 5.26 -1.17 -10.82
CA LEU A 201 4.68 -2.36 -11.45
C LEU A 201 3.59 -2.01 -12.47
N ALA A 202 2.82 -0.94 -12.22
CA ALA A 202 1.80 -0.44 -13.16
C ALA A 202 2.38 0.06 -14.49
N LYS A 203 3.68 0.42 -14.52
CA LYS A 203 4.38 0.82 -15.74
C LYS A 203 4.89 -0.39 -16.52
N LEU A 204 5.12 -1.51 -15.83
CA LEU A 204 5.75 -2.71 -16.38
C LEU A 204 4.74 -3.78 -16.82
N LYS A 205 3.54 -3.79 -16.23
CA LYS A 205 2.55 -4.85 -16.39
C LYS A 205 1.18 -4.29 -16.78
N GLU A 206 0.66 -4.71 -17.93
CA GLU A 206 -0.69 -4.38 -18.36
C GLU A 206 -1.72 -5.02 -17.42
N GLY A 207 -2.76 -4.28 -17.01
CA GLY A 207 -3.72 -4.81 -16.04
C GLY A 207 -3.43 -4.43 -14.59
N VAL A 208 -2.27 -3.83 -14.33
CA VAL A 208 -1.92 -3.26 -13.03
C VAL A 208 -2.24 -1.76 -13.03
N LYS A 209 -2.95 -1.28 -12.01
CA LYS A 209 -3.30 0.14 -11.85
C LYS A 209 -2.92 0.65 -10.47
N ASN A 210 -2.45 1.88 -10.40
CA ASN A 210 -2.17 2.57 -9.16
C ASN A 210 -3.38 3.36 -8.70
N LEU A 211 -3.73 3.19 -7.45
CA LEU A 211 -4.67 4.01 -6.70
C LEU A 211 -3.96 4.60 -5.48
N ASN A 212 -4.43 5.75 -5.03
CA ASN A 212 -3.98 6.34 -3.77
C ASN A 212 -5.14 6.92 -2.97
N VAL A 213 -4.92 7.14 -1.68
CA VAL A 213 -5.84 7.92 -0.86
C VAL A 213 -5.66 9.40 -1.15
N ALA A 214 -6.75 10.09 -1.49
CA ALA A 214 -6.76 11.52 -1.73
C ALA A 214 -6.41 12.30 -0.46
N VAL A 215 -5.47 13.21 -0.62
CA VAL A 215 -4.92 14.06 0.44
C VAL A 215 -5.19 15.52 0.07
N LYS A 216 -5.68 16.31 1.04
CA LYS A 216 -5.84 17.76 0.89
C LYS A 216 -4.91 18.50 1.84
N GLU A 217 -4.07 19.36 1.29
CA GLU A 217 -3.21 20.27 2.06
C GLU A 217 -3.97 21.58 2.32
N VAL A 218 -4.09 21.98 3.58
CA VAL A 218 -4.74 23.22 4.02
C VAL A 218 -3.77 23.95 4.96
N GLY A 219 -3.00 24.90 4.41
CA GLY A 219 -1.86 25.50 5.12
C GLY A 219 -0.82 24.43 5.44
N ASP A 220 -0.37 24.38 6.70
CA ASP A 220 0.57 23.37 7.20
C ASP A 220 -0.12 22.07 7.67
N LYS A 221 -1.44 21.93 7.47
CA LYS A 221 -2.21 20.76 7.89
C LYS A 221 -2.57 19.89 6.70
N ILE A 222 -2.51 18.58 6.92
CA ILE A 222 -2.90 17.58 5.95
C ILE A 222 -4.19 16.92 6.41
N VAL A 223 -5.18 16.87 5.52
CA VAL A 223 -6.48 16.21 5.75
C VAL A 223 -6.60 15.03 4.79
N PHE A 224 -6.78 13.84 5.36
CA PHE A 224 -7.07 12.64 4.59
C PHE A 224 -8.55 12.59 4.24
N LEU A 225 -8.87 12.66 2.95
CA LEU A 225 -10.26 12.70 2.49
C LEU A 225 -10.92 11.32 2.53
N ARG A 226 -10.17 10.25 2.82
CA ARG A 226 -10.62 8.84 2.82
C ARG A 226 -11.25 8.39 1.48
N ARG A 227 -11.01 9.16 0.41
CA ARG A 227 -11.43 8.86 -0.95
C ARG A 227 -10.26 8.23 -1.71
N ILE A 228 -10.50 7.13 -2.38
CA ILE A 228 -9.54 6.45 -3.25
C ILE A 228 -9.64 7.08 -4.65
N VAL A 229 -8.50 7.46 -5.21
CA VAL A 229 -8.41 8.09 -6.52
C VAL A 229 -7.31 7.44 -7.36
N PRO A 230 -7.43 7.46 -8.71
CA PRO A 230 -6.37 6.98 -9.59
C PRO A 230 -5.04 7.72 -9.40
N GLY A 231 -3.94 7.00 -9.56
CA GLY A 231 -2.58 7.51 -9.52
C GLY A 231 -1.75 6.95 -8.36
N SER A 232 -0.44 7.18 -8.41
CA SER A 232 0.49 6.92 -7.31
C SER A 232 0.81 8.20 -6.54
N THR A 233 1.30 8.07 -5.31
CA THR A 233 1.88 9.18 -4.55
C THR A 233 3.30 8.80 -4.14
N ASN A 234 4.26 9.69 -4.34
CA ASN A 234 5.65 9.49 -3.89
C ASN A 234 5.89 10.13 -2.51
N ARG A 235 4.85 10.74 -1.91
CA ARG A 235 4.97 11.45 -0.64
C ARG A 235 4.62 10.52 0.52
N SER A 236 5.54 10.42 1.46
CA SER A 236 5.32 9.76 2.75
C SER A 236 4.82 10.77 3.78
N TYR A 237 3.58 10.58 4.24
CA TYR A 237 2.93 11.49 5.19
C TYR A 237 3.14 11.08 6.66
N GLY A 238 4.11 10.22 6.97
CA GLY A 238 4.32 9.68 8.32
C GLY A 238 4.51 10.74 9.40
N ILE A 239 5.34 11.77 9.13
CA ILE A 239 5.55 12.89 10.06
C ILE A 239 4.27 13.71 10.23
N HIS A 240 3.47 13.89 9.18
CA HIS A 240 2.20 14.61 9.26
C HIS A 240 1.14 13.82 10.05
N VAL A 241 1.13 12.49 9.92
CA VAL A 241 0.29 11.62 10.77
C VAL A 241 0.71 11.75 12.24
N ALA A 242 2.01 11.81 12.53
CA ALA A 242 2.51 12.06 13.88
C ALA A 242 2.07 13.45 14.41
N GLN A 243 2.02 14.48 13.57
CA GLN A 243 1.51 15.79 13.93
C GLN A 243 0.01 15.74 14.29
N LEU A 244 -0.80 15.01 13.52
CA LEU A 244 -2.22 14.80 13.82
C LEU A 244 -2.43 14.01 15.13
N ALA A 245 -1.51 13.10 15.46
CA ALA A 245 -1.51 12.36 16.72
C ALA A 245 -1.06 13.20 17.94
N GLY A 246 -0.68 14.47 17.73
CA GLY A 246 -0.28 15.38 18.82
C GLY A 246 1.17 15.18 19.28
N VAL A 247 2.04 14.63 18.44
CA VAL A 247 3.48 14.53 18.75
C VAL A 247 4.08 15.95 18.91
N PRO A 248 4.90 16.21 19.95
CA PRO A 248 5.44 17.54 20.20
C PRO A 248 6.20 18.14 19.02
N GLU A 249 6.07 19.46 18.81
CA GLU A 249 6.64 20.17 17.67
C GLU A 249 8.16 20.00 17.56
N GLU A 250 8.88 20.01 18.69
CA GLU A 250 10.33 19.78 18.73
C GLU A 250 10.73 18.41 18.15
N VAL A 251 9.91 17.38 18.40
CA VAL A 251 10.13 16.02 17.87
C VAL A 251 9.82 15.98 16.37
N LEU A 252 8.75 16.65 15.94
CA LEU A 252 8.39 16.74 14.52
C LEU A 252 9.45 17.47 13.70
N LEU A 253 9.98 18.58 14.21
CA LEU A 253 11.08 19.32 13.59
C LEU A 253 12.31 18.43 13.45
N ARG A 254 12.68 17.72 14.52
CA ARG A 254 13.82 16.79 14.47
C ARG A 254 13.59 15.63 13.51
N ALA A 255 12.39 15.08 13.44
CA ALA A 255 12.04 14.02 12.49
C ALA A 255 12.15 14.49 11.04
N LYS A 256 11.73 15.74 10.74
CA LYS A 256 11.89 16.36 9.41
C LYS A 256 13.36 16.50 9.02
N GLU A 257 14.21 16.95 9.95
CA GLU A 257 15.66 17.02 9.74
C GLU A 257 16.28 15.64 9.44
N ILE A 258 15.90 14.61 10.21
CA ILE A 258 16.41 13.25 10.02
C ILE A 258 15.98 12.70 8.66
N LEU A 259 14.70 12.84 8.31
CA LEU A 259 14.17 12.37 7.03
C LEU A 259 14.90 13.01 5.85
N HIS A 260 15.10 14.34 5.91
CA HIS A 260 15.84 15.09 4.88
C HIS A 260 17.27 14.58 4.69
N ASN A 261 17.96 14.20 5.76
CA ASN A 261 19.31 13.64 5.67
C ASN A 261 19.32 12.21 5.11
N LEU A 262 18.31 11.40 5.45
CA LEU A 262 18.15 10.04 4.92
C LEU A 262 17.83 10.05 3.40
N GLU A 263 16.96 10.96 2.95
CA GLU A 263 16.61 11.11 1.54
C GLU A 263 17.80 11.58 0.68
N LYS A 264 18.77 12.28 1.27
CA LYS A 264 20.00 12.71 0.62
C LYS A 264 21.10 11.63 0.54
N GLY A 265 20.85 10.42 1.04
CA GLY A 265 21.79 9.31 0.91
C GLY A 265 23.07 9.46 1.75
N GLU A 266 23.07 10.28 2.81
CA GLU A 266 24.21 10.36 3.76
C GLU A 266 24.25 9.12 4.68
N PHE A 267 24.49 7.94 4.11
CA PHE A 267 24.83 6.74 4.86
C PHE A 267 26.31 6.82 5.29
N ASP A 268 26.60 6.50 6.55
CA ASP A 268 27.95 6.07 6.95
C ASP A 268 28.09 4.56 6.65
N VAL A 269 29.31 4.04 6.57
CA VAL A 269 29.70 2.68 6.11
C VAL A 269 29.07 1.52 6.94
N THR A 270 28.24 1.85 7.93
CA THR A 270 27.57 0.93 8.86
C THR A 270 26.04 1.01 8.83
N GLY A 271 25.43 1.81 7.95
CA GLY A 271 23.96 1.94 7.86
C GLY A 271 23.33 2.66 9.05
N VAL A 272 24.12 3.38 9.86
CA VAL A 272 23.68 4.18 11.00
C VAL A 272 23.71 5.67 10.61
N PRO A 273 22.69 6.49 10.94
CA PRO A 273 22.75 7.93 10.69
C PRO A 273 23.96 8.56 11.42
N LYS A 274 24.70 9.44 10.72
CA LYS A 274 25.99 10.06 11.12
C LYS A 274 26.04 10.82 12.46
N PHE A 275 24.98 10.81 13.28
CA PHE A 275 24.88 11.60 14.50
C PHE A 275 25.16 10.84 15.82
N ALA A 276 25.76 9.66 15.79
CA ALA A 276 26.29 9.04 17.00
C ALA A 276 27.51 9.78 17.62
N ARG A 277 27.94 10.93 17.06
CA ARG A 277 28.98 11.79 17.65
C ARG A 277 28.55 13.25 17.71
N GLY A 278 28.07 13.65 18.90
CA GLY A 278 28.36 14.94 19.55
C GLY A 278 28.05 16.25 18.81
N ARG A 279 27.07 16.98 19.35
CA ARG A 279 26.78 18.42 19.12
C ARG A 279 28.02 19.28 18.81
N LYS A 280 28.02 19.96 17.65
CA LYS A 280 28.47 21.36 17.52
C LYS A 280 27.52 22.13 16.61
N LYS A 281 26.98 23.24 17.12
CA LYS A 281 26.12 24.18 16.39
C LYS A 281 26.93 24.82 15.25
N THR A 282 26.48 24.67 14.01
CA THR A 282 26.88 25.55 12.91
C THR A 282 25.64 26.00 12.15
N LYS A 283 25.58 27.32 11.91
CA LYS A 283 24.47 28.03 11.27
C LYS A 283 24.31 27.57 9.81
N VAL A 284 23.08 27.30 9.40
CA VAL A 284 22.71 26.97 8.01
C VAL A 284 22.61 28.26 7.18
N PRO A 285 23.32 28.41 6.04
CA PRO A 285 23.03 29.45 5.05
C PRO A 285 21.96 28.98 4.04
N PRO A 286 21.28 29.91 3.34
CA PRO A 286 20.12 29.58 2.53
C PRO A 286 20.48 28.88 1.20
N PHE A 287 19.54 28.04 0.82
CA PHE A 287 19.37 27.17 -0.33
C PHE A 287 19.75 27.75 -1.71
N GLN A 288 20.52 26.97 -2.48
CA GLN A 288 20.52 26.96 -3.94
C GLN A 288 20.48 25.49 -4.42
N PRO A 289 19.57 25.10 -5.33
CA PRO A 289 19.57 23.76 -5.89
C PRO A 289 20.71 23.64 -6.90
N ARG A 290 21.70 22.78 -6.64
CA ARG A 290 22.76 22.47 -7.61
C ARG A 290 22.37 21.25 -8.42
N LEU A 291 22.41 21.44 -9.73
CA LEU A 291 22.00 20.54 -10.79
C LEU A 291 23.29 20.07 -11.47
N PHE A 292 24.09 19.24 -10.80
CA PHE A 292 25.33 18.68 -11.36
C PHE A 292 25.50 17.25 -10.82
N GLN A 293 25.79 16.31 -11.72
CA GLN A 293 26.24 14.96 -11.37
C GLN A 293 27.45 15.07 -10.43
N ASP A 294 27.42 14.35 -9.31
CA ASP A 294 28.43 14.47 -8.26
C ASP A 294 29.81 14.11 -8.82
N GLU A 295 30.67 15.12 -8.99
CA GLU A 295 32.07 14.95 -9.42
C GLU A 295 32.85 14.01 -8.47
N GLU A 296 32.34 13.83 -7.25
CA GLU A 296 32.81 12.87 -6.26
C GLU A 296 32.66 11.42 -6.74
N GLU A 297 31.54 11.08 -7.40
CA GLU A 297 31.24 9.71 -7.85
C GLU A 297 32.14 9.30 -9.03
N LEU A 298 32.43 10.26 -9.92
CA LEU A 298 33.38 10.08 -11.03
C LEU A 298 34.83 9.84 -10.54
N ILE A 299 35.24 10.51 -9.46
CA ILE A 299 36.58 10.31 -8.88
C ILE A 299 36.68 8.94 -8.19
N ILE A 300 35.59 8.49 -7.55
CA ILE A 300 35.51 7.17 -6.93
C ILE A 300 35.63 6.06 -7.99
N GLU A 301 34.99 6.21 -9.16
CA GLU A 301 35.18 5.28 -10.27
C GLU A 301 36.60 5.31 -10.84
N GLU A 302 37.17 6.50 -11.05
CA GLU A 302 38.55 6.65 -11.53
C GLU A 302 39.56 5.98 -10.57
N LEU A 303 39.34 6.06 -9.26
CA LEU A 303 40.20 5.43 -8.26
C LEU A 303 40.09 3.90 -8.25
N LYS A 304 38.88 3.34 -8.43
CA LYS A 304 38.67 1.88 -8.47
C LYS A 304 39.40 1.20 -9.63
N HIS A 305 39.57 1.90 -10.74
CA HIS A 305 40.20 1.38 -11.94
C HIS A 305 41.69 1.77 -12.09
N LEU A 306 42.25 2.50 -11.12
CA LEU A 306 43.64 2.94 -11.18
C LEU A 306 44.59 1.84 -10.68
N ASP A 307 45.49 1.38 -11.55
CA ASP A 307 46.56 0.45 -11.18
C ASP A 307 47.74 1.21 -10.54
N ILE A 308 47.73 1.26 -9.21
CA ILE A 308 48.72 1.99 -8.40
C ILE A 308 50.13 1.43 -8.60
N MET A 309 50.27 0.14 -8.92
CA MET A 309 51.57 -0.53 -9.02
C MET A 309 52.34 -0.18 -10.29
N GLN A 310 51.68 0.44 -11.28
CA GLN A 310 52.29 0.86 -12.54
C GLN A 310 52.53 2.36 -12.65
N LEU A 311 52.15 3.15 -11.63
CA LEU A 311 52.35 4.59 -11.65
C LEU A 311 53.75 4.95 -11.17
N THR A 312 54.40 5.85 -11.92
CA THR A 312 55.58 6.54 -11.40
C THR A 312 55.16 7.52 -10.30
N PRO A 313 56.04 7.83 -9.32
CA PRO A 313 55.72 8.77 -8.24
C PRO A 313 55.22 10.14 -8.72
N LEU A 314 55.72 10.62 -9.87
CA LEU A 314 55.28 11.89 -10.46
C LEU A 314 53.84 11.80 -11.00
N GLN A 315 53.49 10.72 -11.71
CA GLN A 315 52.15 10.51 -12.25
C GLN A 315 51.10 10.34 -11.14
N ALA A 316 51.46 9.68 -10.04
CA ALA A 316 50.60 9.56 -8.87
C ALA A 316 50.31 10.94 -8.26
N LEU A 317 51.32 11.79 -8.11
CA LEU A 317 51.16 13.16 -7.60
C LEU A 317 50.34 14.04 -8.54
N GLU A 318 50.53 13.92 -9.86
CA GLU A 318 49.74 14.65 -10.85
C GLU A 318 48.26 14.24 -10.84
N GLN A 319 47.97 12.94 -10.72
CA GLN A 319 46.60 12.43 -10.65
C GLN A 319 45.90 12.88 -9.36
N LEU A 320 46.59 12.82 -8.22
CA LEU A 320 46.09 13.34 -6.93
C LEU A 320 45.81 14.84 -7.00
N TYR A 321 46.72 15.61 -7.61
CA TYR A 321 46.52 17.05 -7.82
C TYR A 321 45.32 17.34 -8.73
N ARG A 322 45.10 16.51 -9.77
CA ARG A 322 43.95 16.62 -10.66
C ARG A 322 42.62 16.37 -9.94
N TRP A 323 42.54 15.32 -9.12
CA TRP A 323 41.36 15.05 -8.29
C TRP A 323 41.10 16.15 -7.27
N GLN A 324 42.16 16.64 -6.60
CA GLN A 324 42.06 17.77 -5.68
C GLN A 324 41.49 19.00 -6.38
N LYS A 325 41.94 19.29 -7.61
CA LYS A 325 41.45 20.45 -8.38
C LYS A 325 39.99 20.32 -8.83
N LYS A 326 39.52 19.09 -9.12
CA LYS A 326 38.10 18.81 -9.40
C LYS A 326 37.25 19.07 -8.14
N LEU A 327 37.63 18.48 -7.00
CA LEU A 327 36.91 18.62 -5.73
C LEU A 327 36.89 20.05 -5.15
N VAL A 328 37.95 20.84 -5.37
CA VAL A 328 38.06 22.21 -4.83
C VAL A 328 37.29 23.25 -5.68
N ARG A 329 36.78 22.88 -6.87
CA ARG A 329 36.00 23.78 -7.74
C ARG A 329 34.49 23.82 -7.44
N ILE A 330 34.05 23.19 -6.34
CA ILE A 330 32.66 23.15 -5.86
C ILE A 330 32.40 24.28 -4.85
#